data_AF-A0A1I8NXW5-F1
#
_entry.id   AF-A0A1I8NXW5-F1
#
_cell.length_a   1.000
_cell.length_b   1.000
_cell.length_c   1.000
_cell.angle_alpha   90.00
_cell.angle_beta   90.00
_cell.angle_gamma   90.00
#
_symmetry.space_group_name_H-M   'P 1'
#
loop_
_entity.id
_entity.type
_entity.pdbx_description
1 polymer ?
#
loop_
_entity_poly.entity_id
_entity_poly.type
_entity_poly.pdbx_seq_one_letter_code
_entity_poly.pdbx_strand_id
1 'polypeptide(L)'
;MGDKLTLIHWFRKGLRVHDNPALHRVFQRAHENPQYCVRPIFILDPGILRWLNVGANRWRFLQQSLEDLNQQLLALNSRLYVVRGSPSAVFPRLFEEWRVELLTFEEDIEPFALKRDEEIKSMARERKIAVETFWSHTMFNPYTVIQKNMGKAPLTYQKFLEIIEKMKVPEPQEIDKKLENELPCKDSWEEKDEHCYKVPLLEDMVTNMEALGVEKFPGGETEALRRLEMSLSNGPWVAAFEKPNTSPNALEPATTVLSPYLKFGCLSSRLFYKKLMEVLRKHPKHSKPPVSLLGQLYWREFYYTAATFEPNFDRMIGNSICLQIPWEVNDSHLEAWTFGRTGYPFIDAIMRQLRQEGWIHHLARHAVACFLTRGDLWISWEEGQKVFEELLLDQDWALNAGNWMWLSASAFFHQYFRVYSPVAFGKKTDPTGAYIRKYVPELAKYPAGAIYEPWKVSLADQRKYGCVLGEHYPHRIVNHELVHKENIKRMTAAYKVNREVKTGKEEQPNAGSKRKREKANGSSNSKTKKKKP
;
A
#
# COMPACT_ATOMS: atom_id res chain seq x y z
N MET A 1 35.89 -16.09 -26.71
CA MET A 1 34.57 -16.09 -26.05
C MET A 1 34.54 -15.29 -24.73
N GLY A 2 35.67 -15.07 -24.03
CA GLY A 2 35.72 -14.31 -22.77
C GLY A 2 35.79 -12.76 -22.85
N ASP A 3 35.24 -12.14 -23.91
CA ASP A 3 35.44 -10.69 -24.17
C ASP A 3 34.18 -9.82 -24.27
N LYS A 4 32.98 -10.39 -24.05
CA LYS A 4 31.74 -9.60 -24.08
C LYS A 4 31.61 -8.71 -22.85
N LEU A 5 31.04 -7.51 -23.05
CA LEU A 5 30.68 -6.58 -21.99
C LEU A 5 29.27 -6.89 -21.48
N THR A 6 28.99 -6.64 -20.20
CA THR A 6 27.68 -6.96 -19.62
C THR A 6 26.76 -5.76 -19.51
N LEU A 7 25.50 -5.94 -19.90
CA LEU A 7 24.38 -5.04 -19.61
C LEU A 7 23.53 -5.66 -18.50
N ILE A 8 23.41 -4.98 -17.37
CA ILE A 8 22.59 -5.43 -16.24
C ILE A 8 21.25 -4.72 -16.28
N HIS A 9 20.16 -5.48 -16.14
CA HIS A 9 18.89 -4.95 -15.68
C HIS A 9 18.61 -5.42 -14.25
N TRP A 10 18.38 -4.51 -13.32
CA TRP A 10 18.14 -4.84 -11.91
C TRP A 10 16.67 -4.71 -11.52
N PHE A 11 16.04 -5.86 -11.30
CA PHE A 11 14.69 -5.99 -10.78
C PHE A 11 14.64 -5.73 -9.26
N ARG A 12 13.65 -4.94 -8.82
CA ARG A 12 13.29 -4.76 -7.38
C ARG A 12 11.78 -4.72 -7.21
N LYS A 13 11.15 -3.78 -7.91
CA LYS A 13 9.76 -3.82 -8.37
C LYS A 13 9.81 -4.23 -9.85
N GLY A 14 8.78 -3.89 -10.62
CA GLY A 14 8.79 -4.15 -12.05
C GLY A 14 9.08 -5.59 -12.43
N LEU A 15 8.61 -6.56 -11.62
CA LEU A 15 8.85 -8.00 -11.81
C LEU A 15 8.04 -8.55 -13.00
N ARG A 16 8.32 -8.00 -14.18
CA ARG A 16 7.65 -8.28 -15.44
C ARG A 16 8.57 -8.01 -16.63
N VAL A 17 8.28 -8.67 -17.73
CA VAL A 17 8.85 -8.42 -19.05
C VAL A 17 8.03 -7.37 -19.81
N HIS A 18 6.69 -7.45 -19.78
CA HIS A 18 5.86 -6.47 -20.47
C HIS A 18 6.02 -5.07 -19.90
N ASP A 19 5.99 -4.07 -20.76
CA ASP A 19 6.03 -2.66 -20.41
C ASP A 19 7.11 -2.31 -19.36
N ASN A 20 8.31 -2.84 -19.61
CA ASN A 20 9.50 -2.59 -18.81
C ASN A 20 10.56 -1.87 -19.68
N PRO A 21 10.52 -0.53 -19.76
CA PRO A 21 11.44 0.25 -20.58
C PRO A 21 12.91 0.08 -20.16
N ALA A 22 13.18 -0.15 -18.86
CA ALA A 22 14.52 -0.40 -18.36
C ALA A 22 15.08 -1.75 -18.86
N LEU A 23 14.27 -2.80 -18.86
CA LEU A 23 14.63 -4.10 -19.43
C LEU A 23 14.73 -4.01 -20.96
N HIS A 24 13.75 -3.38 -21.61
CA HIS A 24 13.75 -3.18 -23.06
C HIS A 24 15.03 -2.47 -23.52
N ARG A 25 15.53 -1.50 -22.75
CA ARG A 25 16.78 -0.79 -23.06
C ARG A 25 18.00 -1.71 -23.13
N VAL A 26 18.17 -2.64 -22.19
CA VAL A 26 19.32 -3.57 -22.22
C VAL A 26 19.18 -4.59 -23.35
N PHE A 27 17.95 -5.05 -23.62
CA PHE A 27 17.68 -5.92 -24.77
C PHE A 27 17.97 -5.21 -26.09
N GLN A 28 17.49 -3.98 -26.27
CA GLN A 28 17.73 -3.17 -27.47
C GLN A 28 19.24 -3.01 -27.73
N ARG A 29 20.02 -2.62 -26.71
CA ARG A 29 21.47 -2.45 -26.82
C ARG A 29 22.19 -3.74 -27.21
N ALA A 30 21.78 -4.88 -26.66
CA ALA A 30 22.34 -6.17 -27.01
C ALA A 30 22.05 -6.58 -28.47
N HIS A 31 20.88 -6.22 -29.00
CA HIS A 31 20.56 -6.43 -30.42
C HIS A 31 21.34 -5.48 -31.35
N GLU A 32 21.61 -4.25 -30.89
CA GLU A 32 22.38 -3.26 -31.66
C GLU A 32 23.87 -3.62 -31.76
N ASN A 33 24.40 -4.38 -30.80
CA ASN A 33 25.81 -4.74 -30.78
C ASN A 33 26.06 -6.13 -30.13
N PRO A 34 26.56 -7.12 -30.89
CA PRO A 34 26.79 -8.49 -30.40
C PRO A 34 27.92 -8.60 -29.38
N GLN A 35 28.68 -7.53 -29.10
CA GLN A 35 29.68 -7.48 -28.04
C GLN A 35 29.07 -7.54 -26.64
N TYR A 36 27.75 -7.36 -26.51
CA TYR A 36 27.07 -7.34 -25.23
C TYR A 36 26.43 -8.68 -24.89
N CYS A 37 26.45 -9.02 -23.61
CA CYS A 37 25.56 -10.01 -23.04
C CYS A 37 24.67 -9.38 -21.96
N VAL A 38 23.49 -9.94 -21.75
CA VAL A 38 22.48 -9.38 -20.82
C VAL A 38 22.39 -10.24 -19.56
N ARG A 39 22.49 -9.62 -18.39
CA ARG A 39 22.23 -10.25 -17.09
C ARG A 39 21.07 -9.55 -16.37
N PRO A 40 19.84 -10.03 -16.51
CA PRO A 40 18.71 -9.58 -15.69
C PRO A 40 18.85 -10.14 -14.28
N ILE A 41 19.01 -9.28 -13.28
CA ILE A 41 19.27 -9.67 -11.90
C ILE A 41 18.14 -9.29 -10.95
N PHE A 42 17.93 -10.10 -9.93
CA PHE A 42 17.22 -9.73 -8.72
C PHE A 42 18.18 -9.91 -7.53
N ILE A 43 18.30 -8.92 -6.66
CA ILE A 43 19.16 -9.02 -5.49
C ILE A 43 18.29 -9.39 -4.29
N LEU A 44 18.46 -10.63 -3.80
CA LEU A 44 17.82 -11.10 -2.58
C LEU A 44 18.70 -10.71 -1.38
N ASP A 45 18.37 -9.59 -0.77
CA ASP A 45 19.08 -9.06 0.38
C ASP A 45 18.63 -9.75 1.68
N PRO A 46 19.51 -10.49 2.38
CA PRO A 46 19.19 -11.07 3.68
C PRO A 46 18.83 -10.02 4.74
N GLY A 47 19.27 -8.78 4.56
CA GLY A 47 18.87 -7.63 5.37
C GLY A 47 17.37 -7.34 5.25
N ILE A 48 16.77 -7.52 4.07
CA ILE A 48 15.32 -7.37 3.88
C ILE A 48 14.54 -8.42 4.66
N LEU A 49 15.07 -9.64 4.80
CA LEU A 49 14.49 -10.71 5.64
C LEU A 49 14.40 -10.30 7.12
N ARG A 50 15.24 -9.34 7.56
CA ARG A 50 15.33 -8.88 8.96
C ARG A 50 14.68 -7.51 9.20
N TRP A 51 14.63 -6.65 8.19
CA TRP A 51 14.23 -5.24 8.33
C TRP A 51 12.76 -4.98 7.97
N LEU A 52 12.23 -5.69 6.98
CA LEU A 52 10.80 -5.61 6.65
C LEU A 52 10.04 -6.71 7.41
N ASN A 53 8.93 -6.34 8.05
CA ASN A 53 7.97 -7.32 8.54
C ASN A 53 7.27 -7.95 7.32
N VAL A 54 7.79 -9.08 6.83
CA VAL A 54 7.23 -9.80 5.69
C VAL A 54 6.66 -11.14 6.14
N GLY A 55 5.33 -11.27 6.10
CA GLY A 55 4.65 -12.52 6.38
C GLY A 55 4.87 -13.59 5.30
N ALA A 56 4.72 -14.85 5.70
CA ALA A 56 4.96 -16.02 4.85
C ALA A 56 4.19 -15.99 3.52
N ASN A 57 2.93 -15.55 3.53
CA ASN A 57 2.11 -15.45 2.32
C ASN A 57 2.73 -14.52 1.25
N ARG A 58 3.34 -13.39 1.67
CA ARG A 58 3.98 -12.45 0.74
C ARG A 58 5.34 -12.96 0.26
N TRP A 59 6.07 -13.71 1.09
CA TRP A 59 7.26 -14.45 0.64
C TRP A 59 6.92 -15.48 -0.43
N ARG A 60 5.85 -16.27 -0.25
CA ARG A 60 5.34 -17.18 -1.28
C ARG A 60 4.99 -16.46 -2.59
N PHE A 61 4.30 -15.33 -2.50
CA PHE A 61 3.96 -14.53 -3.68
C PHE A 61 5.22 -14.03 -4.42
N LEU A 62 6.22 -13.52 -3.70
CA LEU A 62 7.48 -13.10 -4.29
C LEU A 62 8.22 -14.28 -4.93
N GLN A 63 8.33 -15.42 -4.24
CA GLN A 63 8.99 -16.61 -4.77
C GLN A 63 8.39 -17.04 -6.11
N GLN A 64 7.05 -17.12 -6.17
CA GLN A 64 6.33 -17.46 -7.40
C GLN A 64 6.51 -16.42 -8.49
N SER A 65 6.58 -15.13 -8.12
CA SER A 65 6.84 -14.05 -9.07
C SER A 65 8.24 -14.12 -9.66
N LEU A 66 9.26 -14.50 -8.88
CA LEU A 66 10.63 -14.69 -9.36
C LEU A 66 10.74 -15.94 -10.26
N GLU A 67 10.03 -17.02 -9.93
CA GLU A 67 9.97 -18.22 -10.76
C GLU A 67 9.32 -17.91 -12.11
N ASP A 68 8.13 -17.28 -12.11
CA ASP A 68 7.45 -16.88 -13.35
C ASP A 68 8.30 -15.91 -14.19
N LEU A 69 8.93 -14.90 -13.57
CA LEU A 69 9.83 -13.98 -14.27
C LEU A 69 11.02 -14.71 -14.91
N ASN A 70 11.58 -15.72 -14.23
CA ASN A 70 12.63 -16.55 -14.81
C ASN A 70 12.13 -17.32 -16.04
N GLN A 71 10.93 -17.89 -16.00
CA GLN A 71 10.32 -18.57 -17.15
C GLN A 71 10.10 -17.60 -18.33
N GLN A 72 9.62 -16.38 -18.08
CA GLN A 72 9.47 -15.37 -19.14
C GLN A 72 10.81 -14.98 -19.76
N LEU A 73 11.86 -14.81 -18.95
CA LEU A 73 13.21 -14.49 -19.43
C LEU A 73 13.84 -15.64 -20.22
N LEU A 74 13.60 -16.90 -19.83
CA LEU A 74 14.02 -18.09 -20.58
C LEU A 74 13.39 -18.12 -21.98
N ALA A 75 12.11 -17.74 -22.10
CA ALA A 75 11.44 -17.64 -23.39
C ALA A 75 12.08 -16.61 -24.34
N LEU A 76 12.83 -15.64 -23.80
CA LEU A 76 13.59 -14.61 -24.51
C LEU A 76 15.08 -14.95 -24.71
N ASN A 77 15.48 -16.21 -24.51
CA ASN A 77 16.88 -16.67 -24.55
C ASN A 77 17.78 -15.99 -23.50
N SER A 78 17.20 -15.61 -22.36
CA SER A 78 17.91 -15.11 -21.18
C SER A 78 17.58 -15.98 -19.97
N ARG A 79 17.83 -15.49 -18.76
CA ARG A 79 17.37 -16.09 -17.49
C ARG A 79 17.44 -15.06 -16.37
N LEU A 80 16.79 -15.33 -15.25
CA LEU A 80 16.96 -14.54 -14.04
C LEU A 80 18.22 -14.99 -13.29
N TYR A 81 18.97 -14.01 -12.78
CA TYR A 81 20.06 -14.22 -11.83
C TYR A 81 19.66 -13.68 -10.46
N VAL A 82 19.32 -14.57 -9.53
CA VAL A 82 19.01 -14.17 -8.16
C VAL A 82 20.31 -14.10 -7.35
N VAL A 83 20.84 -12.89 -7.19
CA VAL A 83 22.09 -12.66 -6.47
C VAL A 83 21.79 -12.49 -4.99
N ARG A 84 22.48 -13.26 -4.13
CA ARG A 84 22.30 -13.18 -2.67
C ARG A 84 23.25 -12.14 -2.06
N GLY A 85 22.73 -11.30 -1.18
CA GLY A 85 23.51 -10.31 -0.44
C GLY A 85 22.95 -8.90 -0.53
N SER A 86 23.54 -7.96 0.20
CA SER A 86 23.12 -6.55 0.13
C SER A 86 23.63 -5.88 -1.15
N PRO A 87 22.86 -4.99 -1.79
CA PRO A 87 23.26 -4.26 -3.00
C PRO A 87 24.68 -3.67 -2.92
N SER A 88 25.01 -2.98 -1.84
CA SER A 88 26.31 -2.33 -1.61
C SER A 88 27.49 -3.30 -1.59
N ALA A 89 27.26 -4.56 -1.22
CA ALA A 89 28.29 -5.60 -1.18
C ALA A 89 28.42 -6.34 -2.50
N VAL A 90 27.31 -6.54 -3.22
CA VAL A 90 27.31 -7.36 -4.44
C VAL A 90 27.74 -6.54 -5.67
N PHE A 91 27.26 -5.29 -5.82
CA PHE A 91 27.51 -4.50 -7.02
C PHE A 91 29.00 -4.26 -7.33
N PRO A 92 29.88 -3.92 -6.37
CA PRO A 92 31.31 -3.78 -6.65
C PRO A 92 31.91 -5.01 -7.34
N ARG A 93 31.57 -6.20 -6.83
CA ARG A 93 32.00 -7.48 -7.41
C ARG A 93 31.40 -7.71 -8.80
N LEU A 94 30.09 -7.54 -8.94
CA LEU A 94 29.40 -7.77 -10.22
C LEU A 94 29.92 -6.84 -11.32
N PHE A 95 30.17 -5.58 -10.99
CA PHE A 95 30.72 -4.59 -11.91
C PHE A 95 32.09 -4.99 -12.46
N GLU A 96 32.96 -5.54 -11.62
CA GLU A 96 34.30 -5.97 -11.97
C GLU A 96 34.29 -7.33 -12.69
N GLU A 97 33.71 -8.36 -12.09
CA GLU A 97 33.72 -9.73 -12.64
C GLU A 97 32.94 -9.85 -13.95
N TRP A 98 31.81 -9.13 -14.10
CA TRP A 98 31.00 -9.20 -15.30
C TRP A 98 31.37 -8.15 -16.34
N ARG A 99 32.36 -7.28 -16.09
CA ARG A 99 32.77 -6.20 -17.01
C ARG A 99 31.56 -5.37 -17.47
N VAL A 100 30.83 -4.85 -16.48
CA VAL A 100 29.54 -4.19 -16.72
C VAL A 100 29.77 -2.83 -17.39
N GLU A 101 29.02 -2.55 -18.46
CA GLU A 101 29.03 -1.26 -19.14
C GLU A 101 27.81 -0.41 -18.80
N LEU A 102 26.64 -1.05 -18.65
CA LEU A 102 25.37 -0.39 -18.39
C LEU A 102 24.59 -1.13 -17.30
N LEU A 103 24.07 -0.35 -16.35
CA LEU A 103 23.07 -0.78 -15.38
C LEU A 103 21.75 -0.03 -15.64
N THR A 104 20.65 -0.76 -15.76
CA THR A 104 19.30 -0.17 -15.82
C THR A 104 18.41 -0.67 -14.69
N PHE A 105 17.48 0.18 -14.25
CA PHE A 105 16.42 -0.20 -13.32
C PHE A 105 15.23 0.77 -13.37
N GLU A 106 14.09 0.32 -12.87
CA GLU A 106 12.89 1.13 -12.66
C GLU A 106 13.06 1.98 -11.39
N GLU A 107 12.77 3.28 -11.49
CA GLU A 107 12.80 4.24 -10.36
C GLU A 107 11.71 3.94 -9.32
N ASP A 108 11.98 4.29 -8.07
CA ASP A 108 11.07 4.13 -6.94
C ASP A 108 11.17 5.34 -5.99
N ILE A 109 10.10 5.62 -5.24
CA ILE A 109 9.99 6.81 -4.37
C ILE A 109 10.17 6.52 -2.89
N GLU A 110 10.23 5.24 -2.52
CA GLU A 110 10.36 4.85 -1.11
C GLU A 110 11.70 5.35 -0.54
N PRO A 111 11.74 5.90 0.69
CA PRO A 111 12.95 6.49 1.26
C PRO A 111 14.16 5.53 1.26
N PHE A 112 13.93 4.25 1.55
CA PHE A 112 14.96 3.22 1.48
C PHE A 112 15.50 3.03 0.06
N ALA A 113 14.60 3.00 -0.94
CA ALA A 113 14.98 2.84 -2.34
C ALA A 113 15.80 4.04 -2.82
N LEU A 114 15.37 5.27 -2.52
CA LEU A 114 16.11 6.49 -2.90
C LEU A 114 17.55 6.50 -2.36
N LYS A 115 17.73 6.15 -1.07
CA LYS A 115 19.06 6.08 -0.46
C LYS A 115 19.94 5.01 -1.10
N ARG A 116 19.40 3.79 -1.25
CA ARG A 116 20.08 2.67 -1.90
C ARG A 116 20.51 3.03 -3.32
N ASP A 117 19.62 3.66 -4.08
CA ASP A 117 19.85 3.93 -5.49
C ASP A 117 20.92 4.99 -5.69
N GLU A 118 20.97 6.03 -4.86
CA GLU A 118 22.04 7.02 -4.92
C GLU A 118 23.40 6.40 -4.57
N GLU A 119 23.44 5.50 -3.59
CA GLU A 119 24.64 4.76 -3.24
C GLU A 119 25.15 3.91 -4.41
N ILE A 120 24.28 3.14 -5.08
CA ILE A 120 24.66 2.34 -6.24
C ILE A 120 25.02 3.21 -7.45
N LYS A 121 24.28 4.31 -7.69
CA LYS A 121 24.62 5.30 -8.73
C LYS A 121 26.01 5.90 -8.48
N SER A 122 26.39 6.17 -7.24
CA SER A 122 27.74 6.64 -6.90
C SER A 122 28.82 5.61 -7.21
N MET A 123 28.63 4.36 -6.78
CA MET A 123 29.58 3.27 -7.07
C MET A 123 29.77 3.03 -8.57
N ALA A 124 28.69 3.14 -9.36
CA ALA A 124 28.74 3.02 -10.81
C ALA A 124 29.51 4.18 -11.46
N ARG A 125 29.30 5.43 -11.01
CA ARG A 125 30.03 6.61 -11.49
C ARG A 125 31.54 6.49 -11.25
N GLU A 126 31.95 6.03 -10.08
CA GLU A 126 33.37 5.80 -9.73
C GLU A 126 34.05 4.79 -10.66
N ARG A 127 33.29 3.78 -11.12
CA ARG A 127 33.75 2.73 -12.03
C ARG A 127 33.47 3.02 -13.51
N LYS A 128 32.97 4.23 -13.83
CA LYS A 128 32.60 4.66 -15.19
C LYS A 128 31.56 3.76 -15.88
N ILE A 129 30.63 3.21 -15.08
CA ILE A 129 29.51 2.39 -15.56
C ILE A 129 28.32 3.32 -15.81
N ALA A 130 27.72 3.21 -16.98
CA ALA A 130 26.53 3.98 -17.31
C ALA A 130 25.35 3.49 -16.47
N VAL A 131 24.54 4.42 -15.97
CA VAL A 131 23.28 4.10 -15.28
C VAL A 131 22.14 4.83 -15.99
N GLU A 132 21.21 4.07 -16.54
CA GLU A 132 19.99 4.60 -17.16
C GLU A 132 18.77 4.12 -16.37
N THR A 133 18.00 5.05 -15.82
CA THR A 133 16.81 4.73 -15.02
C THR A 133 15.54 5.16 -15.72
N PHE A 134 14.45 4.42 -15.45
CA PHE A 134 13.19 4.61 -16.15
C PHE A 134 12.02 4.69 -15.18
N TRP A 135 11.05 5.53 -15.54
CA TRP A 135 9.82 5.67 -14.78
C TRP A 135 8.71 4.83 -15.39
N SER A 136 8.36 3.72 -14.73
CA SER A 136 7.32 2.81 -15.23
C SER A 136 6.47 2.13 -14.18
N HIS A 137 6.76 2.31 -12.88
CA HIS A 137 5.96 1.72 -11.81
C HIS A 137 4.62 2.44 -11.61
N THR A 138 4.58 3.75 -11.88
CA THR A 138 3.36 4.57 -11.89
C THR A 138 3.11 5.12 -13.29
N MET A 139 1.86 5.47 -13.59
CA MET A 139 1.47 6.00 -14.91
C MET A 139 2.05 7.38 -15.17
N PHE A 140 2.15 8.20 -14.12
CA PHE A 140 2.71 9.53 -14.17
C PHE A 140 3.96 9.60 -13.29
N ASN A 141 4.99 10.30 -13.76
CA ASN A 141 6.12 10.64 -12.91
C ASN A 141 5.67 11.65 -11.83
N PRO A 142 5.70 11.29 -10.52
CA PRO A 142 5.23 12.12 -9.43
C PRO A 142 6.05 13.41 -9.29
N TYR A 143 7.35 13.40 -9.61
CA TYR A 143 8.15 14.62 -9.65
C TYR A 143 7.64 15.60 -10.72
N THR A 144 7.23 15.08 -11.88
CA THR A 144 6.60 15.91 -12.92
C THR A 144 5.23 16.44 -12.49
N VAL A 145 4.42 15.64 -11.77
CA VAL A 145 3.14 16.10 -11.20
C VAL A 145 3.37 17.24 -10.20
N ILE A 146 4.33 17.08 -9.29
CA ILE A 146 4.72 18.09 -8.29
C ILE A 146 5.21 19.37 -8.98
N GLN A 147 6.08 19.25 -9.99
CA GLN A 147 6.59 20.39 -10.75
C GLN A 147 5.46 21.15 -11.45
N LYS A 148 4.51 20.45 -12.08
CA LYS A 148 3.32 21.05 -12.71
C LYS A 148 2.38 21.71 -11.71
N ASN A 149 2.51 21.40 -10.42
CA ASN A 149 1.79 22.05 -9.33
C ASN A 149 2.70 22.99 -8.50
N MET A 150 3.60 23.70 -9.19
CA MET A 150 4.45 24.74 -8.60
C MET A 150 5.32 24.23 -7.43
N GLY A 151 5.85 23.01 -7.57
CA GLY A 151 6.77 22.41 -6.60
C GLY A 151 6.10 21.85 -5.34
N LYS A 152 4.77 21.71 -5.32
CA LYS A 152 4.03 21.10 -4.18
C LYS A 152 3.21 19.90 -4.63
N ALA A 153 3.15 18.85 -3.81
CA ALA A 153 2.21 17.76 -4.09
C ALA A 153 0.75 18.23 -3.95
N PRO A 154 -0.16 17.86 -4.88
CA PRO A 154 -1.59 18.09 -4.70
C PRO A 154 -2.12 17.18 -3.58
N LEU A 155 -2.61 17.77 -2.49
CA LEU A 155 -3.11 17.02 -1.32
C LEU A 155 -4.63 16.79 -1.35
N THR A 156 -5.31 17.20 -2.42
CA THR A 156 -6.71 16.84 -2.69
C THR A 156 -6.81 16.10 -4.01
N TYR A 157 -7.67 15.09 -4.05
CA TYR A 157 -7.82 14.24 -5.22
C TYR A 157 -8.28 15.02 -6.46
N GLN A 158 -9.23 15.95 -6.31
CA GLN A 158 -9.69 16.79 -7.41
C GLN A 158 -8.56 17.64 -8.00
N LYS A 159 -7.71 18.22 -7.13
CA LYS A 159 -6.57 19.01 -7.61
C LYS A 159 -5.56 18.15 -8.36
N PHE A 160 -5.33 16.94 -7.88
CA PHE A 160 -4.50 15.95 -8.56
C PHE A 160 -5.05 15.63 -9.95
N LEU A 161 -6.35 15.38 -10.09
CA LEU A 161 -7.00 15.15 -11.39
C LEU A 161 -6.79 16.30 -12.38
N GLU A 162 -6.99 17.55 -11.95
CA GLU A 162 -6.77 18.74 -12.80
C GLU A 162 -5.36 18.84 -13.40
N ILE A 163 -4.36 18.28 -12.70
CA ILE A 163 -2.96 18.27 -13.13
C ILE A 163 -2.74 17.14 -14.14
N ILE A 164 -3.15 15.91 -13.80
CA ILE A 164 -2.89 14.74 -14.63
C ILE A 164 -3.73 14.70 -15.91
N GLU A 165 -4.88 15.37 -15.97
CA GLU A 165 -5.67 15.54 -17.20
C GLU A 165 -4.88 16.22 -18.34
N LYS A 166 -3.84 17.00 -17.98
CA LYS A 166 -2.95 17.69 -18.92
C LYS A 166 -1.68 16.89 -19.23
N MET A 167 -1.60 15.65 -18.75
CA MET A 167 -0.45 14.77 -18.90
C MET A 167 -0.81 13.59 -19.80
N LYS A 168 0.17 13.12 -20.57
CA LYS A 168 0.02 11.90 -21.37
C LYS A 168 0.60 10.74 -20.59
N VAL A 169 -0.15 9.63 -20.53
CA VAL A 169 0.38 8.35 -20.06
C VAL A 169 1.27 7.79 -21.17
N PRO A 170 2.54 7.43 -20.89
CA PRO A 170 3.39 6.78 -21.89
C PRO A 170 2.78 5.48 -22.39
N GLU A 171 2.92 5.20 -23.69
CA GLU A 171 2.42 3.93 -24.26
C GLU A 171 3.21 2.74 -23.70
N PRO A 172 2.53 1.63 -23.37
CA PRO A 172 3.18 0.40 -22.96
C PRO A 172 4.10 -0.17 -24.04
N GLN A 173 5.28 -0.63 -23.65
CA GLN A 173 6.28 -1.24 -24.55
C GLN A 173 6.31 -2.76 -24.46
N GLU A 174 6.71 -3.46 -25.52
CA GLU A 174 6.91 -4.91 -25.54
C GLU A 174 8.33 -5.23 -26.04
N ILE A 175 8.83 -6.42 -25.70
CA ILE A 175 10.09 -6.94 -26.22
C ILE A 175 9.75 -7.94 -27.32
N ASP A 176 9.93 -7.51 -28.56
CA ASP A 176 9.46 -8.27 -29.73
C ASP A 176 10.51 -9.22 -30.30
N LYS A 177 11.76 -9.16 -29.81
CA LYS A 177 12.90 -9.94 -30.31
C LYS A 177 13.63 -10.64 -29.16
N LYS A 178 13.88 -11.93 -29.36
CA LYS A 178 14.71 -12.76 -28.46
C LYS A 178 16.18 -12.43 -28.67
N LEU A 179 16.98 -12.55 -27.61
CA LEU A 179 18.43 -12.42 -27.74
C LEU A 179 18.99 -13.54 -28.64
N GLU A 180 20.01 -13.20 -29.42
CA GLU A 180 20.77 -14.18 -30.19
C GLU A 180 21.50 -15.14 -29.24
N ASN A 181 21.43 -16.45 -29.52
CA ASN A 181 21.70 -17.55 -28.58
C ASN A 181 23.13 -17.59 -28.01
N GLU A 182 23.43 -16.82 -26.97
CA GLU A 182 24.54 -17.08 -26.05
C GLU A 182 24.23 -16.52 -24.65
N LEU A 183 24.11 -17.40 -23.65
CA LEU A 183 24.14 -16.98 -22.25
C LEU A 183 25.53 -16.39 -21.93
N PRO A 184 25.62 -15.39 -21.03
CA PRO A 184 26.90 -14.88 -20.54
C PRO A 184 27.84 -15.99 -20.04
N CYS A 185 29.15 -15.77 -20.14
CA CYS A 185 30.14 -16.65 -19.52
C CYS A 185 29.94 -16.72 -18.00
N LYS A 186 30.18 -17.89 -17.39
CA LYS A 186 30.09 -18.10 -15.93
C LYS A 186 31.07 -17.19 -15.20
N ASP A 187 30.66 -16.68 -14.05
CA ASP A 187 31.56 -15.97 -13.13
C ASP A 187 32.21 -16.90 -12.10
N SER A 188 33.04 -16.35 -11.21
CA SER A 188 33.78 -17.14 -10.23
C SER A 188 32.88 -17.86 -9.20
N TRP A 189 31.63 -17.43 -9.05
CA TRP A 189 30.64 -18.07 -8.17
C TRP A 189 29.92 -19.19 -8.91
N GLU A 190 29.53 -18.97 -10.17
CA GLU A 190 28.90 -19.97 -11.04
C GLU A 190 29.86 -21.12 -11.38
N GLU A 191 31.18 -20.87 -11.39
CA GLU A 191 32.21 -21.90 -11.52
C GLU A 191 32.29 -22.81 -10.28
N LYS A 192 32.04 -22.26 -9.09
CA LYS A 192 32.03 -23.02 -7.83
C LYS A 192 30.71 -23.74 -7.59
N ASP A 193 29.62 -23.06 -7.90
CA ASP A 193 28.25 -23.56 -7.79
C ASP A 193 27.38 -23.00 -8.91
N GLU A 194 27.08 -23.82 -9.91
CA GLU A 194 26.21 -23.47 -11.04
C GLU A 194 24.78 -23.07 -10.61
N HIS A 195 24.40 -23.36 -9.36
CA HIS A 195 23.07 -23.10 -8.81
C HIS A 195 23.02 -21.78 -8.01
N CYS A 196 24.15 -21.09 -7.80
CA CYS A 196 24.27 -19.94 -6.88
C CYS A 196 23.34 -18.76 -7.23
N TYR A 197 22.88 -18.67 -8.49
CA TYR A 197 21.96 -17.64 -8.98
C TYR A 197 20.58 -18.16 -9.39
N LYS A 198 20.24 -19.43 -9.11
CA LYS A 198 18.89 -19.95 -9.36
C LYS A 198 17.86 -19.25 -8.48
N VAL A 199 16.61 -19.21 -8.92
CA VAL A 199 15.49 -18.78 -8.09
C VAL A 199 15.47 -19.65 -6.82
N PRO A 200 15.38 -19.06 -5.62
CA PRO A 200 15.31 -19.83 -4.37
C PRO A 200 14.04 -20.68 -4.31
N LEU A 201 14.12 -21.81 -3.61
CA LEU A 201 12.94 -22.59 -3.27
C LEU A 201 12.12 -21.84 -2.22
N LEU A 202 10.84 -22.21 -2.07
CA LEU A 202 9.96 -21.60 -1.08
C LEU A 202 10.50 -21.77 0.35
N GLU A 203 11.05 -22.95 0.65
CA GLU A 203 11.68 -23.28 1.93
C GLU A 203 12.93 -22.43 2.25
N ASP A 204 13.61 -21.89 1.22
CA ASP A 204 14.75 -20.98 1.41
C ASP A 204 14.30 -19.56 1.77
N MET A 205 13.06 -19.19 1.43
CA MET A 205 12.52 -17.83 1.61
C MET A 205 11.58 -17.71 2.82
N VAL A 206 10.87 -18.79 3.16
CA VAL A 206 9.86 -18.79 4.22
C VAL A 206 10.40 -19.50 5.46
N THR A 207 10.71 -18.72 6.50
CA THR A 207 11.24 -19.25 7.76
C THR A 207 10.21 -20.02 8.59
N ASN A 208 8.93 -19.68 8.47
CA ASN A 208 7.82 -20.36 9.13
C ASN A 208 6.78 -20.81 8.11
N MET A 209 6.91 -22.05 7.65
CA MET A 209 5.99 -22.66 6.68
C MET A 209 4.57 -22.84 7.21
N GLU A 210 4.39 -22.99 8.54
CA GLU A 210 3.07 -23.12 9.16
C GLU A 210 2.25 -21.82 9.11
N ALA A 211 2.93 -20.67 8.92
CA ALA A 211 2.27 -19.38 8.76
C ALA A 211 1.70 -19.16 7.34
N LEU A 212 1.95 -20.08 6.39
CA LEU A 212 1.32 -20.05 5.08
C LEU A 212 -0.15 -20.38 5.20
N GLY A 213 -1.00 -19.47 4.71
CA GLY A 213 -2.43 -19.74 4.61
C GLY A 213 -2.83 -20.16 3.20
N VAL A 214 -4.14 -20.07 2.92
CA VAL A 214 -4.73 -20.53 1.66
C VAL A 214 -4.19 -19.72 0.49
N GLU A 215 -3.65 -20.41 -0.52
CA GLU A 215 -3.15 -19.78 -1.73
C GLU A 215 -4.30 -19.43 -2.69
N LYS A 216 -4.84 -18.22 -2.56
CA LYS A 216 -5.88 -17.70 -3.47
C LYS A 216 -5.34 -16.88 -4.64
N PHE A 217 -4.14 -16.34 -4.50
CA PHE A 217 -3.55 -15.38 -5.42
C PHE A 217 -2.08 -15.76 -5.70
N PRO A 218 -1.83 -16.63 -6.69
CA PRO A 218 -0.47 -16.97 -7.10
C PRO A 218 0.30 -15.73 -7.58
N GLY A 219 1.61 -15.69 -7.32
CA GLY A 219 2.49 -14.63 -7.83
C GLY A 219 2.83 -14.78 -9.32
N GLY A 220 3.30 -13.68 -9.93
CA GLY A 220 3.83 -13.67 -11.30
C GLY A 220 3.09 -12.77 -12.27
N GLU A 221 3.80 -12.38 -13.33
CA GLU A 221 3.30 -11.64 -14.49
C GLU A 221 2.23 -12.45 -15.24
N THR A 222 2.42 -13.76 -15.40
CA THR A 222 1.46 -14.63 -16.10
C THR A 222 0.08 -14.61 -15.44
N GLU A 223 0.01 -14.82 -14.12
CA GLU A 223 -1.26 -14.73 -13.38
C GLU A 223 -1.80 -13.30 -13.36
N ALA A 224 -0.92 -12.29 -13.30
CA ALA A 224 -1.32 -10.89 -13.34
C ALA A 224 -2.08 -10.54 -14.63
N LEU A 225 -1.53 -10.94 -15.78
CA LEU A 225 -2.15 -10.72 -17.09
C LEU A 225 -3.43 -11.54 -17.23
N ARG A 226 -3.43 -12.82 -16.82
CA ARG A 226 -4.64 -13.67 -16.85
C ARG A 226 -5.77 -13.05 -16.02
N ARG A 227 -5.47 -12.58 -14.81
CA ARG A 227 -6.44 -11.95 -13.91
C ARG A 227 -6.90 -10.58 -14.41
N LEU A 228 -6.03 -9.81 -15.08
CA LEU A 228 -6.40 -8.57 -15.75
C LEU A 228 -7.43 -8.82 -16.86
N GLU A 229 -7.14 -9.75 -17.77
CA GLU A 229 -8.07 -10.12 -18.86
C GLU A 229 -9.40 -10.60 -18.30
N MET A 230 -9.37 -11.48 -17.29
CA MET A 230 -10.59 -11.95 -16.61
C MET A 230 -11.38 -10.79 -16.01
N SER A 231 -10.72 -9.84 -15.34
CA SER A 231 -11.36 -8.69 -14.71
C SER A 231 -11.97 -7.72 -15.73
N LEU A 232 -11.37 -7.60 -16.91
CA LEU A 232 -11.82 -6.70 -17.97
C LEU A 232 -12.77 -7.36 -18.98
N SER A 233 -12.95 -8.68 -18.92
CA SER A 233 -13.82 -9.43 -19.82
C SER A 233 -15.29 -9.00 -19.76
N ASN A 234 -15.78 -8.59 -18.58
CA ASN A 234 -17.14 -8.08 -18.39
C ASN A 234 -17.16 -6.55 -18.54
N GLY A 235 -17.18 -6.08 -19.79
CA GLY A 235 -17.23 -4.65 -20.12
C GLY A 235 -18.33 -3.86 -19.41
N PRO A 236 -19.59 -4.35 -19.33
CA PRO A 236 -20.65 -3.70 -18.54
C PRO A 236 -20.32 -3.53 -17.06
N TRP A 237 -19.76 -4.55 -16.41
CA TRP A 237 -19.32 -4.44 -15.00
C TRP A 237 -18.20 -3.42 -14.84
N VAL A 238 -17.21 -3.41 -15.74
CA VAL A 238 -16.11 -2.43 -15.73
C VAL A 238 -16.65 -1.00 -15.89
N ALA A 239 -17.56 -0.79 -16.83
CA ALA A 239 -18.15 0.51 -17.12
C ALA A 239 -19.04 1.02 -15.97
N ALA A 240 -19.76 0.14 -15.29
CA ALA A 240 -20.63 0.46 -14.16
C ALA A 240 -19.92 0.43 -12.80
N PHE A 241 -18.62 0.12 -12.76
CA PHE A 241 -17.89 -0.08 -11.51
C PHE A 241 -17.93 1.18 -10.64
N GLU A 242 -18.36 1.03 -9.39
CA GLU A 242 -18.28 2.08 -8.38
C GLU A 242 -17.78 1.49 -7.07
N LYS A 243 -16.57 1.90 -6.66
CA LYS A 243 -15.90 1.38 -5.45
C LYS A 243 -16.76 1.41 -4.18
N PRO A 244 -17.57 2.45 -3.89
CA PRO A 244 -18.41 2.45 -2.69
C PRO A 244 -19.51 1.38 -2.68
N ASN A 245 -19.88 0.86 -3.85
CA ASN A 245 -20.97 -0.11 -4.01
C ASN A 245 -20.46 -1.57 -4.00
N THR A 246 -19.15 -1.80 -3.88
CA THR A 246 -18.58 -3.16 -3.84
C THR A 246 -18.60 -3.74 -2.43
N SER A 247 -19.01 -5.01 -2.30
CA SER A 247 -19.20 -5.65 -1.00
C SER A 247 -17.87 -5.94 -0.27
N PRO A 248 -17.70 -5.54 1.01
CA PRO A 248 -16.53 -5.89 1.82
C PRO A 248 -16.46 -7.35 2.24
N ASN A 249 -17.57 -8.07 2.20
CA ASN A 249 -17.75 -9.39 2.81
C ASN A 249 -18.44 -10.38 1.88
N ALA A 250 -18.35 -10.15 0.57
CA ALA A 250 -18.60 -11.20 -0.39
C ALA A 250 -17.53 -12.30 -0.21
N LEU A 251 -17.93 -13.57 -0.28
CA LEU A 251 -17.01 -14.70 -0.15
C LEU A 251 -15.98 -14.73 -1.30
N GLU A 252 -16.43 -14.32 -2.49
CA GLU A 252 -15.57 -14.02 -3.62
C GLU A 252 -15.31 -12.51 -3.74
N PRO A 253 -14.11 -12.09 -4.19
CA PRO A 253 -13.76 -10.67 -4.25
C PRO A 253 -14.70 -9.85 -5.14
N ALA A 254 -15.27 -8.78 -4.59
CA ALA A 254 -16.11 -7.82 -5.33
C ALA A 254 -15.30 -6.80 -6.17
N THR A 255 -13.98 -6.97 -6.25
CA THR A 255 -13.02 -6.11 -6.97
C THR A 255 -11.98 -6.98 -7.66
N THR A 256 -11.14 -6.40 -8.53
CA THR A 256 -10.22 -7.14 -9.40
C THR A 256 -9.13 -7.95 -8.67
N VAL A 257 -8.75 -7.55 -7.46
CA VAL A 257 -7.60 -8.10 -6.71
C VAL A 257 -6.30 -8.00 -7.52
N LEU A 258 -6.14 -6.97 -8.34
CA LEU A 258 -4.91 -6.70 -9.07
C LEU A 258 -3.83 -6.00 -8.24
N SER A 259 -4.14 -5.64 -6.99
CA SER A 259 -3.25 -4.86 -6.12
C SER A 259 -1.91 -5.55 -5.81
N PRO A 260 -1.81 -6.87 -5.53
CA PRO A 260 -0.51 -7.52 -5.30
C PRO A 260 0.40 -7.44 -6.53
N TYR A 261 -0.18 -7.64 -7.71
CA TYR A 261 0.54 -7.62 -8.98
C TYR A 261 1.01 -6.20 -9.35
N LEU A 262 0.17 -5.19 -9.10
CA LEU A 262 0.57 -3.78 -9.26
C LEU A 262 1.63 -3.34 -8.24
N LYS A 263 1.63 -3.93 -7.03
CA LYS A 263 2.62 -3.65 -5.98
C LYS A 263 4.00 -4.18 -6.39
N PHE A 264 4.08 -5.46 -6.76
CA PHE A 264 5.36 -6.07 -7.18
C PHE A 264 5.78 -5.65 -8.59
N GLY A 265 4.89 -4.99 -9.33
CA GLY A 265 5.11 -4.62 -10.71
C GLY A 265 5.04 -5.83 -11.66
N CYS A 266 4.44 -6.95 -11.23
CA CYS A 266 4.06 -8.06 -12.11
C CYS A 266 3.01 -7.64 -13.14
N LEU A 267 2.21 -6.60 -12.82
CA LEU A 267 1.35 -5.91 -13.78
C LEU A 267 1.77 -4.45 -13.92
N SER A 268 1.96 -3.99 -15.15
CA SER A 268 2.10 -2.56 -15.44
C SER A 268 0.79 -1.82 -15.20
N SER A 269 0.85 -0.73 -14.43
CA SER A 269 -0.27 0.20 -14.30
C SER A 269 -0.61 0.91 -15.61
N ARG A 270 0.38 1.13 -16.50
CA ARG A 270 0.18 1.74 -17.82
C ARG A 270 -0.54 0.79 -18.77
N LEU A 271 -0.18 -0.50 -18.75
CA LEU A 271 -0.90 -1.53 -19.51
C LEU A 271 -2.34 -1.68 -19.04
N PHE A 272 -2.56 -1.74 -17.72
CA PHE A 272 -3.91 -1.78 -17.17
C PHE A 272 -4.71 -0.54 -17.59
N TYR A 273 -4.14 0.66 -17.49
CA TYR A 273 -4.78 1.87 -17.98
C TYR A 273 -5.16 1.78 -19.47
N LYS A 274 -4.23 1.37 -20.34
CA LYS A 274 -4.49 1.21 -21.77
C LYS A 274 -5.67 0.28 -22.05
N LYS A 275 -5.65 -0.93 -21.50
CA LYS A 275 -6.73 -1.93 -21.67
C LYS A 275 -8.05 -1.45 -21.08
N LEU A 276 -8.02 -0.78 -19.91
CA LEU A 276 -9.20 -0.19 -19.31
C LEU A 276 -9.80 0.89 -20.21
N MET A 277 -8.99 1.78 -20.78
CA MET A 277 -9.45 2.81 -21.69
C MET A 277 -10.05 2.23 -22.98
N GLU A 278 -9.51 1.13 -23.50
CA GLU A 278 -10.09 0.40 -24.64
C GLU A 278 -11.49 -0.14 -24.33
N VAL A 279 -11.70 -0.70 -23.13
CA VAL A 279 -13.05 -1.12 -22.68
C VAL A 279 -13.96 0.08 -22.54
N LEU A 280 -13.54 1.15 -21.85
CA LEU A 280 -14.37 2.33 -21.61
C LEU A 280 -14.76 3.07 -22.90
N ARG A 281 -13.91 3.07 -23.94
CA ARG A 281 -14.26 3.62 -25.27
C ARG A 281 -15.45 2.89 -25.90
N LYS A 282 -15.60 1.59 -25.65
CA LYS A 282 -16.74 0.78 -26.13
C LYS A 282 -18.01 0.98 -25.30
N HIS A 283 -17.91 1.65 -24.14
CA HIS A 283 -19.02 1.91 -23.22
C HIS A 283 -19.12 3.41 -22.87
N PRO A 284 -19.72 4.25 -23.74
CA PRO A 284 -19.74 5.72 -23.56
C PRO A 284 -20.37 6.18 -22.24
N LYS A 285 -21.35 5.42 -21.73
CA LYS A 285 -21.92 5.61 -20.40
C LYS A 285 -21.14 4.74 -19.41
N HIS A 286 -20.25 5.38 -18.67
CA HIS A 286 -19.43 4.70 -17.66
C HIS A 286 -19.18 5.62 -16.46
N SER A 287 -18.95 5.01 -15.30
CA SER A 287 -18.60 5.72 -14.08
C SER A 287 -17.30 6.51 -14.24
N LYS A 288 -17.14 7.57 -13.45
CA LYS A 288 -15.99 8.48 -13.49
C LYS A 288 -15.20 8.42 -12.17
N PRO A 289 -13.94 8.89 -12.15
CA PRO A 289 -13.24 9.15 -10.90
C PRO A 289 -14.09 10.05 -9.98
N PRO A 290 -14.06 9.85 -8.64
CA PRO A 290 -13.13 9.01 -7.88
C PRO A 290 -13.57 7.54 -7.71
N VAL A 291 -14.78 7.18 -8.13
CA VAL A 291 -15.38 5.87 -7.79
C VAL A 291 -15.14 4.79 -8.84
N SER A 292 -14.90 5.18 -10.09
CA SER A 292 -14.66 4.24 -11.19
C SER A 292 -13.38 3.42 -11.01
N LEU A 293 -13.24 2.35 -11.81
CA LEU A 293 -12.03 1.53 -11.82
C LEU A 293 -10.80 2.36 -12.24
N LEU A 294 -10.99 3.30 -13.16
CA LEU A 294 -9.98 4.29 -13.54
C LEU A 294 -9.64 5.21 -12.35
N GLY A 295 -10.65 5.64 -11.60
CA GLY A 295 -10.45 6.38 -10.37
C GLY A 295 -9.60 5.62 -9.35
N GLN A 296 -9.69 4.29 -9.29
CA GLN A 296 -8.85 3.50 -8.38
C GLN A 296 -7.37 3.52 -8.78
N LEU A 297 -7.06 3.52 -10.08
CA LEU A 297 -5.69 3.73 -10.56
C LEU A 297 -5.19 5.13 -10.20
N TYR A 298 -6.02 6.16 -10.37
CA TYR A 298 -5.64 7.52 -10.00
C TYR A 298 -5.49 7.71 -8.49
N TRP A 299 -6.21 6.97 -7.64
CA TRP A 299 -5.95 6.96 -6.20
C TRP A 299 -4.55 6.43 -5.86
N ARG A 300 -4.08 5.40 -6.58
CA ARG A 300 -2.70 4.92 -6.47
C ARG A 300 -1.72 6.04 -6.82
N GLU A 301 -1.89 6.67 -7.97
CA GLU A 301 -1.01 7.77 -8.41
C GLU A 301 -1.04 8.98 -7.45
N PHE A 302 -2.20 9.31 -6.88
CA PHE A 302 -2.37 10.36 -5.89
C PHE A 302 -1.51 10.10 -4.65
N TYR A 303 -1.60 8.89 -4.07
CA TYR A 303 -0.80 8.54 -2.90
C TYR A 303 0.70 8.47 -3.21
N TYR A 304 1.10 7.90 -4.35
CA TYR A 304 2.50 7.91 -4.77
C TYR A 304 3.04 9.34 -4.90
N THR A 305 2.26 10.28 -5.46
CA THR A 305 2.64 11.69 -5.59
C THR A 305 2.75 12.37 -4.23
N ALA A 306 1.78 12.17 -3.33
CA ALA A 306 1.81 12.74 -1.99
C ALA A 306 3.01 12.21 -1.18
N ALA A 307 3.28 10.90 -1.27
CA ALA A 307 4.38 10.25 -0.56
C ALA A 307 5.76 10.67 -1.10
N THR A 308 5.88 10.95 -2.40
CA THR A 308 7.12 11.48 -3.00
C THR A 308 7.53 12.83 -2.39
N PHE A 309 6.56 13.63 -1.94
CA PHE A 309 6.82 14.95 -1.35
C PHE A 309 7.17 14.90 0.14
N GLU A 310 6.81 13.82 0.85
CA GLU A 310 6.93 13.72 2.30
C GLU A 310 7.72 12.46 2.69
N PRO A 311 9.03 12.58 3.02
CA PRO A 311 9.86 11.43 3.40
C PRO A 311 9.38 10.71 4.66
N ASN A 312 8.62 11.37 5.53
CA ASN A 312 8.07 10.80 6.76
C ASN A 312 6.62 10.33 6.59
N PHE A 313 6.19 9.99 5.36
CA PHE A 313 4.79 9.70 5.03
C PHE A 313 4.17 8.58 5.87
N ASP A 314 5.00 7.64 6.33
CA ASP A 314 4.66 6.43 7.08
C ASP A 314 4.66 6.60 8.61
N ARG A 315 4.86 7.82 9.12
CA ARG A 315 4.80 8.15 10.54
C ARG A 315 4.05 9.45 10.80
N MET A 316 3.57 9.64 12.03
CA MET A 316 2.86 10.84 12.45
C MET A 316 3.83 12.00 12.76
N ILE A 317 4.88 11.72 13.53
CA ILE A 317 5.85 12.74 13.96
C ILE A 317 6.75 13.13 12.78
N GLY A 318 6.90 14.44 12.55
CA GLY A 318 7.72 14.97 11.46
C GLY A 318 7.10 14.89 10.07
N ASN A 319 5.84 14.42 9.97
CA ASN A 319 5.08 14.37 8.74
C ASN A 319 4.23 15.64 8.58
N SER A 320 4.54 16.44 7.56
CA SER A 320 3.96 17.77 7.34
C SER A 320 2.47 17.76 6.96
N ILE A 321 1.95 16.62 6.49
CA ILE A 321 0.56 16.47 6.10
C ILE A 321 -0.32 15.81 7.19
N CYS A 322 0.31 15.14 8.16
CA CYS A 322 -0.38 14.37 9.19
C CYS A 322 -0.71 15.23 10.41
N LEU A 323 -1.96 15.14 10.88
CA LEU A 323 -2.37 15.69 12.16
C LEU A 323 -1.68 14.95 13.31
N GLN A 324 -1.32 15.72 14.34
CA GLN A 324 -0.72 15.21 15.56
C GLN A 324 -1.85 14.85 16.53
N ILE A 325 -2.14 13.55 16.68
CA ILE A 325 -3.22 13.04 17.51
C ILE A 325 -2.60 12.23 18.67
N PRO A 326 -2.99 12.48 19.92
CA PRO A 326 -2.45 11.76 21.07
C PRO A 326 -3.07 10.36 21.16
N TRP A 327 -2.64 9.46 20.28
CA TRP A 327 -2.99 8.05 20.32
C TRP A 327 -2.48 7.40 21.61
N GLU A 328 -3.20 6.40 22.12
CA GLU A 328 -2.83 5.68 23.32
C GLU A 328 -2.12 4.36 22.98
N VAL A 329 -1.29 3.89 23.91
CA VAL A 329 -0.69 2.56 23.87
C VAL A 329 -1.57 1.62 24.68
N ASN A 330 -2.03 0.54 24.06
CA ASN A 330 -2.80 -0.51 24.71
C ASN A 330 -2.49 -1.86 24.04
N ASP A 331 -1.49 -2.55 24.57
CA ASP A 331 -0.95 -3.76 23.96
C ASP A 331 -1.97 -4.90 23.89
N SER A 332 -2.83 -5.04 24.92
CA SER A 332 -3.84 -6.10 24.94
C SER A 332 -4.93 -5.88 23.88
N HIS A 333 -5.37 -4.64 23.67
CA HIS A 333 -6.30 -4.28 22.61
C HIS A 333 -5.67 -4.41 21.22
N LEU A 334 -4.40 -3.99 21.07
CA LEU A 334 -3.66 -4.14 19.82
C LEU A 334 -3.51 -5.62 19.46
N GLU A 335 -3.15 -6.48 20.42
CA GLU A 335 -3.01 -7.91 20.21
C GLU A 335 -4.35 -8.54 19.83
N ALA A 336 -5.43 -8.22 20.57
CA ALA A 336 -6.77 -8.70 20.27
C ALA A 336 -7.21 -8.32 18.84
N TRP A 337 -6.95 -7.08 18.41
CA TRP A 337 -7.22 -6.65 17.03
C TRP A 337 -6.35 -7.39 16.01
N THR A 338 -5.05 -7.47 16.26
CA THR A 338 -4.06 -8.08 15.37
C THR A 338 -4.39 -9.54 15.04
N PHE A 339 -4.91 -10.29 16.00
CA PHE A 339 -5.25 -11.71 15.82
C PHE A 339 -6.74 -11.98 15.57
N GLY A 340 -7.59 -10.96 15.45
CA GLY A 340 -9.02 -11.14 15.24
C GLY A 340 -9.69 -11.85 16.42
N ARG A 341 -9.47 -11.31 17.62
CA ARG A 341 -10.01 -11.74 18.92
C ARG A 341 -10.62 -10.55 19.69
N THR A 342 -11.18 -9.57 18.98
CA THR A 342 -11.80 -8.37 19.55
C THR A 342 -13.16 -8.64 20.19
N GLY A 343 -13.77 -9.79 19.87
CA GLY A 343 -15.14 -10.10 20.26
C GLY A 343 -16.20 -9.43 19.38
N TYR A 344 -15.80 -8.69 18.35
CA TYR A 344 -16.67 -8.18 17.28
C TYR A 344 -16.53 -9.06 16.02
N PRO A 345 -17.50 -9.97 15.74
CA PRO A 345 -17.30 -11.05 14.76
C PRO A 345 -16.96 -10.58 13.34
N PHE A 346 -17.48 -9.42 12.93
CA PHE A 346 -17.15 -8.85 11.63
C PHE A 346 -15.68 -8.37 11.56
N ILE A 347 -15.18 -7.72 12.61
CA ILE A 347 -13.77 -7.29 12.70
C ILE A 347 -12.85 -8.50 12.76
N ASP A 348 -13.21 -9.48 13.59
CA ASP A 348 -12.44 -10.70 13.77
C ASP A 348 -12.37 -11.53 12.48
N ALA A 349 -13.48 -11.67 11.76
CA ALA A 349 -13.52 -12.32 10.45
C ALA A 349 -12.58 -11.66 9.43
N ILE A 350 -12.55 -10.32 9.39
CA ILE A 350 -11.68 -9.58 8.46
C ILE A 350 -10.21 -9.78 8.80
N MET A 351 -9.84 -9.64 10.08
CA MET A 351 -8.44 -9.81 10.51
C MET A 351 -7.96 -11.24 10.32
N ARG A 352 -8.83 -12.23 10.50
CA ARG A 352 -8.54 -13.64 10.19
C ARG A 352 -8.42 -13.89 8.69
N GLN A 353 -9.29 -13.33 7.84
CA GLN A 353 -9.11 -13.41 6.38
C GLN A 353 -7.77 -12.80 5.96
N LEU A 354 -7.42 -11.62 6.47
CA LEU A 354 -6.16 -10.95 6.16
C LEU A 354 -4.96 -11.84 6.48
N ARG A 355 -4.95 -12.47 7.66
CA ARG A 355 -3.87 -13.37 8.06
C ARG A 355 -3.80 -14.64 7.20
N GLN A 356 -4.95 -15.25 6.89
CA GLN A 356 -5.03 -16.51 6.15
C GLN A 356 -4.79 -16.34 4.64
N GLU A 357 -5.34 -15.30 4.02
CA GLU A 357 -5.38 -15.14 2.56
C GLU A 357 -4.48 -14.00 2.06
N GLY A 358 -3.98 -13.15 2.96
CA GLY A 358 -3.10 -12.03 2.64
C GLY A 358 -3.76 -10.87 1.87
N TRP A 359 -5.09 -10.92 1.69
CA TRP A 359 -5.85 -9.85 1.04
C TRP A 359 -7.24 -9.71 1.64
N ILE A 360 -7.66 -8.47 1.84
CA ILE A 360 -9.02 -8.10 2.23
C ILE A 360 -9.50 -6.92 1.39
N HIS A 361 -10.81 -6.88 1.15
CA HIS A 361 -11.46 -5.82 0.39
C HIS A 361 -11.21 -4.44 1.03
N HIS A 362 -11.16 -3.38 0.22
CA HIS A 362 -10.90 -2.02 0.69
C HIS A 362 -11.85 -1.56 1.81
N LEU A 363 -13.16 -1.81 1.68
CA LEU A 363 -14.12 -1.47 2.73
C LEU A 363 -14.01 -2.37 3.98
N ALA A 364 -13.42 -3.56 3.87
CA ALA A 364 -13.06 -4.37 5.03
C ALA A 364 -11.85 -3.75 5.76
N ARG A 365 -10.84 -3.26 5.01
CA ARG A 365 -9.74 -2.44 5.55
C ARG A 365 -10.29 -1.21 6.29
N HIS A 366 -11.29 -0.53 5.72
CA HIS A 366 -11.94 0.61 6.38
C HIS A 366 -12.52 0.26 7.74
N ALA A 367 -13.23 -0.87 7.84
CA ALA A 367 -13.86 -1.30 9.07
C ALA A 367 -12.83 -1.53 10.17
N VAL A 368 -11.79 -2.33 9.89
CA VAL A 368 -10.78 -2.69 10.89
C VAL A 368 -9.83 -1.53 11.24
N ALA A 369 -9.50 -0.67 10.26
CA ALA A 369 -8.66 0.51 10.50
C ALA A 369 -9.39 1.59 11.30
N CYS A 370 -10.67 1.81 11.00
CA CYS A 370 -11.51 2.72 11.80
C CYS A 370 -11.65 2.18 13.23
N PHE A 371 -11.94 0.89 13.39
CA PHE A 371 -12.04 0.24 14.70
C PHE A 371 -10.76 0.41 15.53
N LEU A 372 -9.59 0.11 14.97
CA LEU A 372 -8.31 0.27 15.67
C LEU A 372 -8.03 1.70 16.10
N THR A 373 -8.34 2.68 15.24
CA THR A 373 -7.92 4.06 15.43
C THR A 373 -9.04 4.90 16.08
N ARG A 374 -9.59 5.86 15.35
CA ARG A 374 -10.56 6.85 15.84
C ARG A 374 -11.95 6.27 16.16
N GLY A 375 -12.25 5.05 15.73
CA GLY A 375 -13.56 4.43 15.90
C GLY A 375 -13.73 3.90 17.31
N ASP A 376 -12.82 3.03 17.74
CA ASP A 376 -13.04 2.23 18.96
C ASP A 376 -11.83 2.21 19.89
N LEU A 377 -10.66 1.74 19.43
CA LEU A 377 -9.54 1.41 20.32
C LEU A 377 -8.60 2.58 20.63
N TRP A 378 -8.66 3.68 19.87
CA TRP A 378 -7.80 4.86 20.05
C TRP A 378 -6.28 4.57 19.95
N ILE A 379 -5.91 3.54 19.20
CA ILE A 379 -4.53 3.15 18.95
C ILE A 379 -4.02 3.82 17.68
N SER A 380 -2.70 4.10 17.63
CA SER A 380 -2.08 4.75 16.48
C SER A 380 -2.29 3.96 15.20
N TRP A 381 -2.51 4.69 14.11
CA TRP A 381 -2.58 4.12 12.77
C TRP A 381 -1.25 3.50 12.33
N GLU A 382 -0.12 3.91 12.94
CA GLU A 382 1.20 3.32 12.71
C GLU A 382 1.26 1.85 13.16
N GLU A 383 0.56 1.47 14.24
CA GLU A 383 0.52 0.07 14.69
C GLU A 383 -0.31 -0.79 13.73
N GLY A 384 -1.43 -0.25 13.26
CA GLY A 384 -2.23 -0.91 12.22
C GLY A 384 -1.46 -1.05 10.91
N GLN A 385 -0.67 -0.04 10.55
CA GLN A 385 0.20 -0.05 9.38
C GLN A 385 1.21 -1.20 9.44
N LYS A 386 1.87 -1.44 10.59
CA LYS A 386 2.82 -2.54 10.79
C LYS A 386 2.19 -3.92 10.60
N VAL A 387 0.98 -4.12 11.12
CA VAL A 387 0.25 -5.39 10.96
C VAL A 387 -0.17 -5.61 9.51
N PHE A 388 -0.65 -4.56 8.84
CA PHE A 388 -0.98 -4.63 7.43
C PHE A 388 0.28 -4.84 6.58
N GLU A 389 1.39 -4.25 6.98
CA GLU A 389 2.69 -4.46 6.35
C GLU A 389 3.12 -5.92 6.45
N GLU A 390 2.94 -6.57 7.60
CA GLU A 390 3.21 -8.00 7.74
C GLU A 390 2.34 -8.85 6.83
N LEU A 391 1.02 -8.64 6.86
CA LEU A 391 0.05 -9.61 6.36
C LEU A 391 -0.38 -9.40 4.90
N LEU A 392 -0.35 -8.17 4.37
CA LEU A 392 -0.84 -7.92 3.02
C LEU A 392 0.10 -8.45 1.94
N LEU A 393 -0.43 -9.17 0.95
CA LEU A 393 0.26 -9.45 -0.31
C LEU A 393 0.57 -8.15 -1.07
N ASP A 394 -0.34 -7.18 -0.98
CA ASP A 394 -0.26 -5.87 -1.64
C ASP A 394 0.27 -4.75 -0.74
N GLN A 395 1.10 -5.10 0.25
CA GLN A 395 1.80 -4.13 1.09
C GLN A 395 2.55 -3.14 0.20
N ASP A 396 2.20 -1.86 0.26
CA ASP A 396 2.80 -0.80 -0.54
C ASP A 396 2.98 0.40 0.39
N TRP A 397 4.22 0.90 0.51
CA TRP A 397 4.56 1.92 1.50
C TRP A 397 3.67 3.17 1.40
N ALA A 398 3.51 3.71 0.18
CA ALA A 398 2.71 4.91 -0.06
C ALA A 398 1.21 4.64 0.12
N LEU A 399 0.70 3.53 -0.41
CA LEU A 399 -0.73 3.23 -0.33
C LEU A 399 -1.15 2.85 1.09
N ASN A 400 -0.34 2.10 1.82
CA ASN A 400 -0.63 1.68 3.19
C ASN A 400 -0.68 2.93 4.08
N ALA A 401 0.39 3.73 4.12
CA ALA A 401 0.45 4.96 4.92
C ALA A 401 -0.66 5.95 4.57
N GLY A 402 -0.86 6.21 3.27
CA GLY A 402 -1.88 7.14 2.80
C GLY A 402 -3.29 6.75 3.22
N ASN A 403 -3.65 5.46 3.10
CA ASN A 403 -4.96 4.98 3.52
C ASN A 403 -5.09 4.90 5.05
N TRP A 404 -4.03 4.55 5.79
CA TRP A 404 -4.08 4.57 7.25
C TRP A 404 -4.28 6.00 7.81
N MET A 405 -3.61 7.00 7.23
CA MET A 405 -3.87 8.40 7.53
C MET A 405 -5.29 8.83 7.16
N TRP A 406 -5.82 8.36 6.03
CA TRP A 406 -7.22 8.63 5.65
C TRP A 406 -8.20 8.06 6.67
N LEU A 407 -8.04 6.79 7.06
CA LEU A 407 -9.02 6.08 7.89
C LEU A 407 -9.00 6.56 9.34
N SER A 408 -7.82 6.89 9.86
CA SER A 408 -7.65 7.55 11.15
C SER A 408 -8.09 9.02 11.14
N ALA A 409 -8.43 9.57 9.97
CA ALA A 409 -8.70 10.99 9.75
C ALA A 409 -7.53 11.90 10.20
N SER A 410 -6.31 11.43 9.98
CA SER A 410 -5.06 12.16 10.24
C SER A 410 -4.63 13.01 9.04
N ALA A 411 -4.95 12.58 7.81
CA ALA A 411 -4.76 13.35 6.59
C ALA A 411 -5.81 13.00 5.52
N PHE A 412 -5.97 13.87 4.52
CA PHE A 412 -6.87 13.73 3.35
C PHE A 412 -8.38 13.72 3.65
N PHE A 413 -8.82 12.91 4.63
CA PHE A 413 -10.18 12.82 5.10
C PHE A 413 -10.32 13.43 6.49
N HIS A 414 -11.30 14.33 6.66
CA HIS A 414 -11.45 15.12 7.89
C HIS A 414 -12.86 15.02 8.51
N GLN A 415 -13.77 14.24 7.91
CA GLN A 415 -15.13 14.05 8.44
C GLN A 415 -15.15 12.93 9.49
N TYR A 416 -14.37 13.10 10.56
CA TYR A 416 -14.17 12.09 11.62
C TYR A 416 -15.45 11.67 12.36
N PHE A 417 -16.54 12.45 12.25
CA PHE A 417 -17.87 12.09 12.77
C PHE A 417 -18.53 10.92 12.01
N ARG A 418 -18.04 10.56 10.81
CA ARG A 418 -18.48 9.35 10.08
C ARG A 418 -17.69 8.14 10.57
N VAL A 419 -18.25 7.38 11.51
CA VAL A 419 -17.63 6.18 12.10
C VAL A 419 -18.26 4.91 11.53
N TYR A 420 -17.44 3.90 11.22
CA TYR A 420 -17.93 2.61 10.77
C TYR A 420 -18.39 1.80 11.99
N SER A 421 -19.63 1.31 11.98
CA SER A 421 -20.10 0.42 13.04
C SER A 421 -19.58 -1.00 12.80
N PRO A 422 -18.88 -1.62 13.77
CA PRO A 422 -18.41 -3.00 13.67
C PRO A 422 -19.55 -4.03 13.68
N VAL A 423 -20.79 -3.60 13.95
CA VAL A 423 -22.00 -4.44 13.92
C VAL A 423 -22.82 -4.17 12.66
N ALA A 424 -23.16 -2.91 12.39
CA ALA A 424 -24.15 -2.58 11.35
C ALA A 424 -23.57 -2.56 9.93
N PHE A 425 -22.26 -2.34 9.77
CA PHE A 425 -21.68 -2.13 8.44
C PHE A 425 -21.73 -3.40 7.58
N GLY A 426 -21.26 -4.54 8.10
CA GLY A 426 -21.25 -5.81 7.35
C GLY A 426 -22.65 -6.34 7.02
N LYS A 427 -23.65 -6.06 7.87
CA LYS A 427 -25.05 -6.46 7.66
C LYS A 427 -25.66 -5.91 6.36
N LYS A 428 -25.16 -4.77 5.87
CA LYS A 428 -25.69 -4.12 4.65
C LYS A 428 -25.52 -4.99 3.40
N THR A 429 -24.46 -5.78 3.36
CA THR A 429 -24.09 -6.59 2.18
C THR A 429 -24.04 -8.08 2.47
N ASP A 430 -24.03 -8.49 3.74
CA ASP A 430 -24.15 -9.89 4.18
C ASP A 430 -25.08 -9.99 5.41
N PRO A 431 -26.41 -9.96 5.21
CA PRO A 431 -27.37 -10.04 6.31
C PRO A 431 -27.40 -11.42 6.99
N THR A 432 -26.93 -12.48 6.33
CA THR A 432 -26.92 -13.85 6.88
C THR A 432 -25.67 -14.13 7.73
N GLY A 433 -24.62 -13.31 7.55
CA GLY A 433 -23.32 -13.45 8.20
C GLY A 433 -22.48 -14.57 7.60
N ALA A 434 -22.70 -14.95 6.34
CA ALA A 434 -21.96 -16.02 5.67
C ALA A 434 -20.44 -15.82 5.74
N TYR A 435 -19.97 -14.57 5.63
CA TYR A 435 -18.56 -14.23 5.77
C TYR A 435 -18.04 -14.51 7.19
N ILE A 436 -18.80 -14.13 8.21
CA ILE A 436 -18.44 -14.40 9.61
C ILE A 436 -18.41 -15.91 9.86
N ARG A 437 -19.38 -16.68 9.35
CA ARG A 437 -19.41 -18.14 9.51
C ARG A 437 -18.19 -18.83 8.90
N LYS A 438 -17.63 -18.28 7.80
CA LYS A 438 -16.42 -18.81 7.16
C LYS A 438 -15.18 -18.57 8.02
N TYR A 439 -14.95 -17.33 8.46
CA TYR A 439 -13.68 -16.95 9.10
C TYR A 439 -13.71 -17.01 10.65
N VAL A 440 -14.90 -17.06 11.23
CA VAL A 440 -15.15 -17.27 12.67
C VAL A 440 -16.06 -18.49 12.83
N PRO A 441 -15.56 -19.69 12.47
CA PRO A 441 -16.36 -20.92 12.41
C PRO A 441 -16.98 -21.33 13.74
N GLU A 442 -16.39 -20.92 14.86
CA GLU A 442 -16.95 -21.12 16.20
C GLU A 442 -18.33 -20.44 16.37
N LEU A 443 -18.62 -19.37 15.61
CA LEU A 443 -19.95 -18.71 15.60
C LEU A 443 -20.86 -19.21 14.46
N ALA A 444 -20.46 -20.25 13.72
CA ALA A 444 -21.16 -20.68 12.51
C ALA A 444 -22.61 -21.15 12.74
N LYS A 445 -23.00 -21.49 13.98
CA LYS A 445 -24.35 -21.92 14.35
C LYS A 445 -25.24 -20.78 14.89
N TYR A 446 -24.70 -19.57 15.09
CA TYR A 446 -25.49 -18.44 15.57
C TYR A 446 -26.51 -18.00 14.52
N PRO A 447 -27.74 -17.61 14.92
CA PRO A 447 -28.71 -17.07 13.97
C PRO A 447 -28.23 -15.74 13.37
N ALA A 448 -28.62 -15.44 12.14
CA ALA A 448 -28.24 -14.21 11.43
C ALA A 448 -28.55 -12.94 12.22
N GLY A 449 -29.67 -12.92 12.96
CA GLY A 449 -30.06 -11.79 13.81
C GLY A 449 -29.11 -11.50 14.97
N ALA A 450 -28.25 -12.45 15.35
CA ALA A 450 -27.35 -12.33 16.51
C ALA A 450 -25.86 -12.50 16.18
N ILE A 451 -25.49 -13.05 15.00
CA ILE A 451 -24.11 -13.39 14.65
C ILE A 451 -23.15 -12.17 14.64
N TYR A 452 -23.66 -10.97 14.40
CA TYR A 452 -22.87 -9.72 14.45
C TYR A 452 -22.72 -9.14 15.85
N GLU A 453 -23.52 -9.59 16.81
CA GLU A 453 -23.61 -9.05 18.17
C GLU A 453 -23.90 -10.17 19.18
N PRO A 454 -23.01 -11.19 19.27
CA PRO A 454 -23.29 -12.43 19.99
C PRO A 454 -23.49 -12.21 21.50
N TRP A 455 -23.03 -11.08 22.04
CA TRP A 455 -23.25 -10.69 23.44
C TRP A 455 -24.71 -10.40 23.79
N LYS A 456 -25.61 -10.27 22.80
CA LYS A 456 -27.07 -10.19 23.04
C LYS A 456 -27.74 -11.55 23.22
N VAL A 457 -27.03 -12.65 23.00
CA VAL A 457 -27.56 -14.01 23.11
C VAL A 457 -27.49 -14.51 24.54
N SER A 458 -28.57 -15.11 25.03
CA SER A 458 -28.63 -15.68 26.39
C SER A 458 -27.61 -16.81 26.57
N LEU A 459 -27.10 -17.05 27.78
CA LEU A 459 -26.15 -18.13 28.03
C LEU A 459 -26.71 -19.52 27.62
N ALA A 460 -28.02 -19.75 27.80
CA ALA A 460 -28.68 -20.97 27.37
C ALA A 460 -28.63 -21.16 25.85
N ASP A 461 -28.87 -20.09 25.08
CA ASP A 461 -28.78 -20.12 23.62
C ASP A 461 -27.34 -20.23 23.13
N GLN A 462 -26.37 -19.57 23.80
CA GLN A 462 -24.95 -19.73 23.48
C GLN A 462 -24.51 -21.21 23.59
N ARG A 463 -24.93 -21.89 24.67
CA ARG A 463 -24.71 -23.34 24.84
C ARG A 463 -25.40 -24.16 23.76
N LYS A 464 -26.64 -23.81 23.40
CA LYS A 464 -27.38 -24.45 22.30
C LYS A 464 -26.67 -24.30 20.95
N TYR A 465 -26.01 -23.17 20.70
CA TYR A 465 -25.23 -22.94 19.49
C TYR A 465 -23.81 -23.53 19.56
N GLY A 466 -23.40 -24.06 20.71
CA GLY A 466 -22.10 -24.71 20.89
C GLY A 466 -20.92 -23.74 20.94
N CYS A 467 -21.16 -22.48 21.30
CA CYS A 467 -20.10 -21.49 21.49
C CYS A 467 -20.51 -20.52 22.60
N VAL A 468 -19.81 -20.62 23.73
CA VAL A 468 -20.01 -19.77 24.92
C VAL A 468 -19.00 -18.64 24.90
N LEU A 469 -19.47 -17.40 25.08
CA LEU A 469 -18.63 -16.23 25.13
C LEU A 469 -17.73 -16.23 26.38
N GLY A 470 -16.46 -15.89 26.21
CA GLY A 470 -15.43 -15.97 27.26
C GLY A 470 -14.71 -17.32 27.33
N GLU A 471 -15.27 -18.37 26.71
CA GLU A 471 -14.66 -19.70 26.64
C GLU A 471 -14.23 -20.04 25.21
N HIS A 472 -15.17 -19.98 24.26
CA HIS A 472 -14.96 -20.41 22.87
C HIS A 472 -14.71 -19.24 21.92
N TYR A 473 -15.29 -18.08 22.23
CA TYR A 473 -15.12 -16.83 21.50
C TYR A 473 -15.05 -15.67 22.53
N PRO A 474 -14.15 -14.69 22.38
CA PRO A 474 -13.93 -13.68 23.41
C PRO A 474 -15.15 -12.79 23.66
N HIS A 475 -15.24 -12.24 24.87
CA HIS A 475 -16.10 -11.09 25.12
C HIS A 475 -15.60 -9.89 24.29
N ARG A 476 -16.52 -8.98 23.91
CA ARG A 476 -16.13 -7.75 23.22
C ARG A 476 -15.20 -6.91 24.11
N ILE A 477 -14.05 -6.51 23.58
CA ILE A 477 -13.01 -5.80 24.34
C ILE A 477 -13.38 -4.35 24.68
N VAL A 478 -14.31 -3.77 23.94
CA VAL A 478 -14.86 -2.42 24.17
C VAL A 478 -16.36 -2.39 23.87
N ASN A 479 -17.02 -1.31 24.29
CA ASN A 479 -18.41 -1.03 23.95
C ASN A 479 -18.47 0.10 22.93
N HIS A 480 -18.55 -0.26 21.65
CA HIS A 480 -18.62 0.66 20.49
C HIS A 480 -19.57 1.83 20.74
N GLU A 481 -20.77 1.57 21.25
CA GLU A 481 -21.83 2.56 21.45
C GLU A 481 -21.42 3.71 22.40
N LEU A 482 -20.43 3.46 23.27
CA LEU A 482 -19.84 4.42 24.20
C LEU A 482 -18.56 5.03 23.63
N VAL A 483 -17.59 4.18 23.26
CA VAL A 483 -16.22 4.64 22.95
C VAL A 483 -16.14 5.51 21.70
N HIS A 484 -16.93 5.24 20.65
CA HIS A 484 -16.86 6.06 19.44
C HIS A 484 -17.31 7.50 19.67
N LYS A 485 -18.28 7.73 20.58
CA LYS A 485 -18.74 9.08 20.93
C LYS A 485 -17.66 9.83 21.70
N GLU A 486 -16.93 9.14 22.56
CA GLU A 486 -15.81 9.73 23.28
C GLU A 486 -14.65 10.03 22.33
N ASN A 487 -14.31 9.10 21.45
CA ASN A 487 -13.27 9.28 20.44
C ASN A 487 -13.57 10.43 19.47
N ILE A 488 -14.84 10.67 19.12
CA ILE A 488 -15.23 11.87 18.36
C ILE A 488 -14.86 13.15 19.10
N LYS A 489 -15.09 13.25 20.42
CA LYS A 489 -14.69 14.42 21.22
C LYS A 489 -13.17 14.56 21.26
N ARG A 490 -12.44 13.45 21.43
CA ARG A 490 -10.97 13.43 21.39
C ARG A 490 -10.44 13.93 20.05
N MET A 491 -11.04 13.51 18.93
CA MET A 491 -10.72 14.02 17.59
C MET A 491 -10.99 15.52 17.47
N THR A 492 -12.13 16.01 17.96
CA THR A 492 -12.43 17.45 17.98
C THR A 492 -11.37 18.23 18.75
N ALA A 493 -10.94 17.75 19.92
CA ALA A 493 -9.89 18.37 20.72
C ALA A 493 -8.54 18.38 19.98
N ALA A 494 -8.12 17.24 19.42
CA ALA A 494 -6.86 17.13 18.66
C ALA A 494 -6.86 18.06 17.44
N TYR A 495 -7.97 18.16 16.71
CA TYR A 495 -8.12 19.09 15.57
C TYR A 495 -8.01 20.55 16.01
N LYS A 496 -8.56 20.92 17.18
CA LYS A 496 -8.44 22.26 17.74
C LYS A 496 -6.98 22.62 18.00
N VAL A 497 -6.24 21.74 18.68
CA VAL A 497 -4.81 21.92 18.98
C VAL A 497 -3.98 22.07 17.70
N ASN A 498 -4.18 21.19 16.71
CA ASN A 498 -3.45 21.28 15.44
C ASN A 498 -3.74 22.58 14.67
N ARG A 499 -4.98 23.08 14.75
CA ARG A 499 -5.34 24.38 14.14
C ARG A 499 -4.65 25.54 14.86
N GLU A 500 -4.60 25.52 16.19
CA GLU A 500 -3.94 26.54 17.00
C GLU A 500 -2.44 26.63 16.69
N VAL A 501 -1.76 25.48 16.66
CA VAL A 501 -0.35 25.36 16.24
C VAL A 501 -0.13 25.91 14.83
N LYS A 502 -0.97 25.53 13.86
CA LYS A 502 -0.87 26.05 12.47
C LYS A 502 -1.11 27.56 12.36
N THR A 503 -1.93 28.13 13.23
CA THR A 503 -2.24 29.57 13.23
C THR A 503 -1.31 30.41 14.13
N GLY A 504 -0.37 29.78 14.84
CA GLY A 504 0.57 30.47 15.74
C GLY A 504 -0.07 31.08 16.99
N LYS A 505 -1.24 30.59 17.42
CA LYS A 505 -1.90 31.03 18.66
C LYS A 505 -1.67 30.00 19.77
N GLU A 506 -0.58 30.11 20.50
CA GLU A 506 -0.44 29.43 21.80
C GLU A 506 -1.21 30.22 22.86
N GLU A 507 -2.08 29.55 23.62
CA GLU A 507 -2.66 30.12 24.85
C GLU A 507 -1.54 30.28 25.88
N GLN A 508 -1.22 31.52 26.26
CA GLN A 508 -0.44 31.76 27.47
C GLN A 508 -1.22 31.22 28.68
N PRO A 509 -0.59 30.45 29.58
CA PRO A 509 -1.26 29.98 30.78
C PRO A 509 -1.60 31.17 31.68
N ASN A 510 -2.86 31.26 32.05
CA ASN A 510 -3.43 32.24 32.96
C ASN A 510 -2.64 32.31 34.28
N ALA A 511 -1.76 33.30 34.42
CA ALA A 511 -1.23 33.73 35.71
C ALA A 511 -2.02 34.97 36.16
N GLY A 512 -2.90 34.78 37.13
CA GLY A 512 -3.72 35.85 37.68
C GLY A 512 -2.89 36.97 38.31
N SER A 513 -3.35 38.21 38.14
CA SER A 513 -3.02 39.29 39.06
C SER A 513 -4.25 40.16 39.30
N LYS A 514 -4.81 40.01 40.51
CA LYS A 514 -5.68 41.00 41.13
C LYS A 514 -4.94 42.34 41.18
N ARG A 515 -5.47 43.38 40.55
CA ARG A 515 -5.22 44.76 40.98
C ARG A 515 -6.52 45.55 41.14
N LYS A 516 -6.68 46.01 42.38
CA LYS A 516 -7.75 46.83 42.97
C LYS A 516 -8.14 48.01 42.07
N ARG A 517 -9.44 48.25 41.92
CA ARG A 517 -10.00 49.54 41.49
C ARG A 517 -10.16 50.43 42.72
N GLU A 518 -9.31 51.44 42.85
CA GLU A 518 -9.54 52.58 43.72
C GLU A 518 -10.64 53.49 43.12
N LYS A 519 -11.59 53.88 43.95
CA LYS A 519 -12.53 54.98 43.70
C LYS A 519 -11.93 56.25 44.29
N ALA A 520 -11.79 57.30 43.49
CA ALA A 520 -11.71 58.68 43.99
C ALA A 520 -12.20 59.68 42.93
N ASN A 521 -13.32 60.33 43.27
CA ASN A 521 -13.82 61.68 42.97
C ASN A 521 -13.24 62.52 41.82
N GLY A 522 -14.17 63.13 41.07
CA GLY A 522 -13.92 64.34 40.28
C GLY A 522 -15.19 64.85 39.60
N SER A 523 -15.73 65.95 40.09
CA SER A 523 -17.02 66.55 39.72
C SER A 523 -16.97 67.46 38.49
N SER A 524 -18.15 67.60 37.87
CA SER A 524 -18.77 68.83 37.32
C SER A 524 -18.30 69.48 36.01
N ASN A 525 -19.33 69.76 35.17
CA ASN A 525 -19.52 70.88 34.22
C ASN A 525 -18.67 70.93 32.94
N SER A 526 -19.13 71.36 31.75
CA SER A 526 -20.41 71.83 31.21
C SER A 526 -20.26 72.07 29.68
N LYS A 527 -21.39 72.20 28.94
CA LYS A 527 -21.56 72.86 27.61
C LYS A 527 -21.02 72.06 26.39
N THR A 528 -21.63 72.03 25.20
CA THR A 528 -22.68 72.85 24.55
C THR A 528 -23.28 72.11 23.34
N LYS A 529 -24.57 72.33 23.05
CA LYS A 529 -25.25 72.03 21.77
C LYS A 529 -24.78 72.98 20.65
N LYS A 530 -24.71 72.51 19.40
CA LYS A 530 -25.25 73.22 18.21
C LYS A 530 -25.38 72.31 16.98
N LYS A 531 -26.37 72.67 16.15
CA LYS A 531 -27.03 71.94 15.06
C LYS A 531 -26.53 72.41 13.67
N LYS A 532 -26.62 71.50 12.69
CA LYS A 532 -27.11 71.67 11.29
C LYS A 532 -26.20 72.42 10.29
N PRO A 533 -26.41 72.30 8.95
CA PRO A 533 -27.68 72.27 8.18
C PRO A 533 -28.48 70.94 8.17
#